data_AF-A0A2M7H040-F1
#
_entry.id   AF-A0A2M7H040-F1
#
_cell.length_a   1.000
_cell.length_b   1.000
_cell.length_c   1.000
_cell.angle_alpha   90.00
_cell.angle_beta   90.00
_cell.angle_gamma   90.00
#
_symmetry.space_group_name_H-M   'P 1'
#
loop_
_entity.id
_entity.type
_entity.pdbx_description
1 polymer ?
#
loop_
_entity_poly.entity_id
_entity_poly.type
_entity_poly.pdbx_seq_one_letter_code
_entity_poly.pdbx_strand_id
1 'polypeptide(L)'
;MSANIKCLTPQEEERFLDILKNRKDAERAYMLYHLMLITGLRISEALSLNVEHAGRAKLEIKVKGWTKKGEKKDRYKAVYFPKALQKHLKDYLRMKAKKGESLAPEAPLFVSRNSARISPRQVQRDFKMWVKESGIETDLTPHALRHTVGTRLLKEFKNAKLVQRYLGHSDVATTLRYYVDVFPEDLEEAAEMLAKR
;
A
#
# COMPACT_ATOMS: atom_id res chain seq x y z
N MET A 1 1.26 22.83 -14.09
CA MET A 1 -0.01 22.11 -13.88
C MET A 1 0.30 20.82 -13.15
N SER A 2 0.28 20.86 -11.82
CA SER A 2 0.46 19.70 -10.94
C SER A 2 -0.64 18.69 -11.23
N ALA A 3 -0.26 17.45 -11.56
CA ALA A 3 -1.24 16.39 -11.74
C ALA A 3 -1.85 16.10 -10.36
N ASN A 4 -3.12 16.46 -10.15
CA ASN A 4 -3.79 16.35 -8.87
C ASN A 4 -3.77 14.89 -8.38
N ILE A 5 -2.89 14.58 -7.42
CA ILE A 5 -2.59 13.20 -7.05
C ILE A 5 -3.66 12.71 -6.12
N LYS A 6 -4.35 11.66 -6.57
CA LYS A 6 -5.38 10.99 -5.79
C LYS A 6 -4.73 10.10 -4.73
N CYS A 7 -4.41 10.68 -3.58
CA CYS A 7 -4.01 10.00 -2.35
C CYS A 7 -4.88 10.43 -1.17
N LEU A 8 -4.90 9.62 -0.11
CA LEU A 8 -5.52 9.98 1.16
C LEU A 8 -4.67 11.01 1.91
N THR A 9 -5.31 12.03 2.46
CA THR A 9 -4.75 12.85 3.54
C THR A 9 -4.61 12.03 4.84
N PRO A 10 -3.80 12.46 5.82
CA PRO A 10 -3.68 11.74 7.10
C PRO A 10 -5.03 11.52 7.79
N GLN A 11 -5.90 12.53 7.79
CA GLN A 11 -7.23 12.47 8.40
C GLN A 11 -8.16 11.51 7.64
N GLU A 12 -8.10 11.47 6.30
CA GLU A 12 -8.85 10.50 5.51
C GLU A 12 -8.33 9.07 5.69
N GLU A 13 -7.02 8.87 5.80
CA GLU A 13 -6.40 7.56 6.08
C GLU A 13 -6.88 7.01 7.43
N GLU A 14 -6.86 7.85 8.48
CA GLU A 14 -7.34 7.50 9.82
C GLU A 14 -8.83 7.11 9.78
N ARG A 15 -9.70 7.99 9.27
CA ARG A 15 -11.14 7.71 9.14
C ARG A 15 -11.42 6.44 8.35
N PHE A 16 -10.72 6.24 7.24
CA PHE A 16 -10.88 5.07 6.39
C PHE A 16 -10.52 3.77 7.12
N LEU A 17 -9.40 3.75 7.84
CA LEU A 17 -8.99 2.59 8.62
C LEU A 17 -9.89 2.35 9.83
N ASP A 18 -10.39 3.39 10.49
CA ASP A 18 -11.24 3.27 11.67
C ASP A 18 -12.61 2.66 11.34
N ILE A 19 -13.25 3.09 10.25
CA ILE A 19 -14.52 2.49 9.81
C ILE A 19 -14.35 1.00 9.53
N LEU A 20 -13.27 0.61 8.86
CA LEU A 20 -12.97 -0.78 8.56
C LEU A 20 -12.66 -1.59 9.83
N LYS A 21 -11.93 -1.00 10.78
CA LYS A 21 -11.55 -1.66 12.03
C LYS A 21 -12.75 -1.94 12.93
N ASN A 22 -13.74 -1.05 12.92
CA ASN A 22 -14.91 -1.13 13.79
C ASN A 22 -16.06 -1.98 13.21
N ARG A 23 -15.88 -2.54 11.99
CA ARG A 23 -16.90 -3.34 11.30
C ARG A 23 -16.50 -4.81 11.19
N LYS A 24 -17.35 -5.69 11.73
CA LYS A 24 -17.14 -7.16 11.71
C LYS A 24 -17.06 -7.75 10.30
N ASP A 25 -17.78 -7.17 9.34
CA ASP A 25 -17.77 -7.60 7.94
C ASP A 25 -16.57 -7.07 7.14
N ALA A 26 -15.78 -6.17 7.74
CA ALA A 26 -14.69 -5.47 7.09
C ALA A 26 -13.29 -5.99 7.46
N GLU A 27 -13.15 -6.96 8.35
CA GLU A 27 -11.85 -7.43 8.88
C GLU A 27 -10.82 -7.79 7.80
N ARG A 28 -11.27 -8.47 6.72
CA ARG A 28 -10.43 -8.76 5.55
C ARG A 28 -10.01 -7.49 4.82
N ALA A 29 -10.95 -6.57 4.62
CA ALA A 29 -10.70 -5.30 3.94
C ALA A 29 -9.73 -4.43 4.76
N TYR A 30 -9.98 -4.30 6.07
CA TYR A 30 -9.07 -3.66 7.02
C TYR A 30 -7.64 -4.21 6.88
N MET A 31 -7.47 -5.53 7.04
CA MET A 31 -6.13 -6.12 7.01
C MET A 31 -5.45 -5.95 5.65
N LEU A 32 -6.19 -6.10 4.54
CA LEU A 32 -5.64 -5.92 3.20
C LEU A 32 -5.17 -4.49 2.95
N TYR A 33 -6.01 -3.50 3.26
CA TYR A 33 -5.67 -2.10 2.99
C TYR A 33 -4.63 -1.57 3.98
N HIS A 34 -4.67 -1.99 5.24
CA HIS A 34 -3.63 -1.69 6.22
C HIS A 34 -2.26 -2.26 5.80
N LEU A 35 -2.23 -3.51 5.31
CA LEU A 35 -1.01 -4.09 4.75
C LEU A 35 -0.50 -3.27 3.56
N MET A 36 -1.38 -2.84 2.64
CA MET A 36 -1.00 -1.99 1.51
C MET A 36 -0.49 -0.61 1.95
N LEU A 37 -1.08 0.01 2.97
CA LEU A 37 -0.66 1.31 3.52
C LEU A 37 0.66 1.25 4.29
N ILE A 38 1.04 0.09 4.82
CA ILE A 38 2.37 -0.08 5.45
C ILE A 38 3.42 -0.41 4.38
N THR A 39 3.11 -1.33 3.48
CA THR A 39 4.12 -1.94 2.59
C THR A 39 4.23 -1.24 1.23
N GLY A 40 3.22 -0.43 0.87
CA GLY A 40 3.09 0.16 -0.46
C GLY A 40 2.85 -0.87 -1.56
N LEU A 41 2.48 -2.12 -1.26
CA LEU A 41 2.24 -3.14 -2.28
C LEU A 41 1.13 -2.73 -3.25
N ARG A 42 1.28 -3.11 -4.53
CA ARG A 42 0.14 -3.07 -5.46
C ARG A 42 -0.88 -4.11 -5.06
N ILE A 43 -2.15 -3.88 -5.39
CA ILE A 43 -3.24 -4.84 -5.16
C ILE A 43 -2.90 -6.26 -5.63
N SER A 44 -2.35 -6.44 -6.84
CA SER A 44 -1.99 -7.77 -7.34
C SER A 44 -0.85 -8.43 -6.55
N GLU A 45 0.06 -7.62 -6.00
CA GLU A 45 1.19 -8.09 -5.18
C GLU A 45 0.72 -8.46 -3.77
N ALA A 46 -0.15 -7.65 -3.16
CA ALA A 46 -0.75 -7.96 -1.86
C ALA A 46 -1.63 -9.23 -1.95
N LEU A 47 -2.40 -9.34 -3.03
CA LEU A 47 -3.27 -10.48 -3.27
C LEU A 47 -2.51 -11.74 -3.67
N SER A 48 -1.23 -11.70 -4.04
CA SER A 48 -0.43 -12.90 -4.30
C SER A 48 0.19 -13.52 -3.05
N LEU A 49 0.04 -12.89 -1.88
CA LEU A 49 0.58 -13.41 -0.63
C LEU A 49 -0.17 -14.68 -0.16
N ASN A 50 0.58 -15.58 0.48
CA ASN A 50 0.09 -16.79 1.12
C ASN A 50 0.22 -16.66 2.64
N VAL A 51 -0.38 -17.60 3.38
CA VAL A 51 -0.35 -17.63 4.85
C VAL A 51 1.09 -17.66 5.39
N GLU A 52 1.99 -18.42 4.77
CA GLU A 52 3.39 -18.52 5.18
C GLU A 52 4.15 -17.18 5.19
N HIS A 53 3.70 -16.22 4.39
CA HIS A 53 4.35 -14.91 4.29
C HIS A 53 4.06 -14.02 5.49
N ALA A 54 2.93 -14.23 6.18
CA ALA A 54 2.45 -13.35 7.23
C ALA A 54 3.38 -13.31 8.47
N GLY A 55 4.13 -14.39 8.72
CA GLY A 55 5.06 -14.50 9.85
C GLY A 55 6.50 -14.04 9.55
N ARG A 56 6.80 -13.58 8.34
CA ARG A 56 8.18 -13.22 7.95
C ARG A 56 8.41 -11.73 8.12
N ALA A 57 9.57 -11.35 8.67
CA ALA A 57 9.96 -9.94 8.82
C ALA A 57 10.36 -9.28 7.49
N LYS A 58 10.87 -10.09 6.56
CA LYS A 58 11.27 -9.67 5.22
C LYS A 58 10.83 -10.73 4.22
N LEU A 59 10.23 -10.27 3.12
CA LEU A 59 9.83 -11.08 1.99
C LEU A 59 10.56 -10.62 0.75
N GLU A 60 10.79 -11.55 -0.17
CA GLU A 60 11.11 -11.21 -1.54
C GLU A 60 9.94 -11.67 -2.42
N ILE A 61 9.28 -10.71 -3.07
CA ILE A 61 8.13 -11.00 -3.92
C ILE A 61 8.49 -10.75 -5.38
N LYS A 62 8.01 -11.62 -6.26
CA LYS A 62 8.09 -11.43 -7.70
C LYS A 62 7.12 -10.32 -8.10
N VAL A 63 7.64 -9.31 -8.78
CA VAL A 63 6.88 -8.18 -9.34
C VAL A 63 7.02 -8.17 -10.85
N LYS A 64 6.04 -7.58 -11.55
CA LYS A 64 6.15 -7.38 -13.00
C LYS A 64 7.33 -6.44 -13.28
N GLY A 65 8.35 -6.96 -13.96
CA GLY A 65 9.46 -6.19 -14.47
C GLY A 65 9.40 -6.09 -15.99
N TRP A 66 9.91 -4.97 -16.51
CA TRP A 66 10.05 -4.74 -17.94
C TRP A 66 11.46 -4.20 -18.21
N THR A 67 12.09 -4.65 -19.29
CA THR A 67 13.37 -4.09 -19.75
C THR A 67 13.16 -2.72 -20.38
N LYS A 68 14.23 -1.94 -20.58
CA LYS A 68 14.16 -0.67 -21.35
C LYS A 68 13.68 -0.87 -22.79
N LYS A 69 13.73 -2.12 -23.30
CA LYS A 69 13.25 -2.54 -24.62
C LYS A 69 11.80 -3.05 -24.59
N GLY A 70 11.12 -3.00 -23.44
CA GLY A 70 9.71 -3.41 -23.31
C GLY A 70 9.50 -4.92 -23.18
N GLU A 71 10.54 -5.71 -22.89
CA GLU A 71 10.41 -7.16 -22.69
C GLU A 71 10.09 -7.48 -21.23
N LYS A 72 9.24 -8.48 -20.98
CA LYS A 72 8.99 -8.94 -19.61
C LYS A 72 10.25 -9.56 -19.03
N LYS A 73 10.62 -9.12 -17.84
CA LYS A 73 11.70 -9.72 -17.05
C LYS A 73 11.24 -9.94 -15.63
N ASP A 74 11.62 -11.06 -15.06
CA ASP A 74 11.41 -11.32 -13.64
C ASP A 74 12.17 -10.28 -12.82
N ARG A 75 11.42 -9.55 -12.00
CA ARG A 75 11.97 -8.61 -11.02
C ARG A 75 11.49 -9.03 -9.65
N TYR A 76 12.39 -8.92 -8.68
CA TYR A 76 12.08 -9.17 -7.29
C TYR A 76 12.13 -7.88 -6.48
N LYS A 77 11.27 -7.79 -5.48
CA LYS A 77 11.20 -6.65 -4.55
C LYS A 77 11.23 -7.18 -3.13
N ALA A 78 12.16 -6.66 -2.34
CA ALA A 78 12.15 -6.84 -0.90
C ALA A 78 10.99 -6.05 -0.27
N VAL A 79 10.20 -6.70 0.57
CA VAL A 79 9.08 -6.10 1.32
C VAL A 79 9.31 -6.37 2.79
N TYR A 80 9.15 -5.35 3.62
CA TYR A 80 9.43 -5.41 5.05
C TYR A 80 8.14 -5.40 5.84
N PHE A 81 7.99 -6.34 6.75
CA PHE A 81 6.85 -6.43 7.65
C PHE A 81 7.31 -6.03 9.06
N PRO A 82 7.05 -4.78 9.51
CA PRO A 82 7.42 -4.36 10.86
C PRO A 82 6.68 -5.18 11.92
N LYS A 83 7.21 -5.23 13.15
CA LYS A 83 6.64 -6.02 14.25
C LYS A 83 5.14 -5.72 14.48
N ALA A 84 4.73 -4.46 14.34
CA ALA A 84 3.33 -4.05 14.46
C ALA A 84 2.43 -4.71 13.39
N LEU A 85 2.88 -4.72 12.12
CA LEU A 85 2.15 -5.39 11.04
C LEU A 85 2.10 -6.91 11.25
N GLN A 86 3.20 -7.53 11.70
CA GLN A 86 3.21 -8.96 12.01
C GLN A 86 2.20 -9.32 13.11
N LYS A 87 2.06 -8.46 14.13
CA LYS A 87 1.04 -8.63 15.17
C LYS A 87 -0.38 -8.58 14.57
N HIS A 88 -0.68 -7.57 13.76
CA HIS A 88 -2.00 -7.45 13.11
C HIS A 88 -2.29 -8.63 12.18
N LEU A 89 -1.30 -9.10 11.43
CA LEU A 89 -1.42 -10.28 10.59
C LEU A 89 -1.66 -11.56 11.41
N LYS A 90 -1.00 -11.72 12.56
CA LYS A 90 -1.25 -12.83 13.48
C LYS A 90 -2.69 -12.82 13.99
N ASP A 91 -3.21 -11.66 14.36
CA ASP A 91 -4.61 -11.53 14.80
C ASP A 91 -5.60 -11.82 13.66
N TYR A 92 -5.29 -11.37 12.44
CA TYR A 92 -6.06 -11.73 11.25
C TYR A 92 -6.02 -13.23 10.95
N LEU A 93 -4.89 -13.93 11.12
CA LEU A 93 -4.83 -15.38 10.94
C LEU A 93 -5.69 -16.13 11.97
N ARG A 94 -5.77 -15.66 13.22
CA ARG A 94 -6.68 -16.21 14.23
C ARG A 94 -8.14 -16.06 13.80
N MET A 95 -8.48 -14.91 13.22
CA MET A 95 -9.81 -14.66 12.65
C MET A 95 -10.13 -15.59 11.49
N LYS A 96 -9.17 -15.77 10.59
CA LYS A 96 -9.21 -16.73 9.48
C LYS A 96 -9.55 -18.13 9.98
N ALA A 97 -8.83 -18.59 11.01
CA ALA A 97 -9.05 -19.89 11.66
C ALA A 97 -10.48 -20.03 12.22
N LYS A 98 -10.96 -19.00 12.93
CA LYS A 98 -12.33 -18.99 13.50
C LYS A 98 -13.42 -19.07 12.44
N LYS A 99 -13.16 -18.58 11.22
CA LYS A 99 -14.07 -18.66 10.07
C LYS A 99 -13.97 -19.98 9.30
N GLY A 100 -13.11 -20.92 9.74
CA GLY A 100 -12.87 -22.19 9.06
C GLY A 100 -12.09 -22.06 7.75
N GLU A 101 -11.40 -20.93 7.55
CA GLU A 101 -10.57 -20.72 6.37
C GLU A 101 -9.20 -21.43 6.55
N SER A 102 -8.63 -21.96 5.45
CA SER A 102 -7.35 -22.67 5.49
C SER A 102 -6.19 -21.80 5.97
N LEU A 103 -5.36 -22.38 6.84
CA LEU A 103 -4.09 -21.84 7.30
C LEU A 103 -2.87 -22.60 6.75
N ALA A 104 -3.06 -23.47 5.75
CA ALA A 104 -1.95 -24.14 5.10
C ALA A 104 -0.95 -23.10 4.55
N PRO A 105 0.37 -23.34 4.62
CA PRO A 105 1.40 -22.39 4.21
C PRO A 105 1.14 -21.75 2.84
N GLU A 106 0.73 -22.54 1.86
CA GLU A 106 0.45 -22.19 0.46
C GLU A 106 -0.94 -21.58 0.23
N ALA A 107 -1.84 -21.61 1.23
CA ALA A 107 -3.17 -21.06 1.11
C ALA A 107 -3.13 -19.54 0.91
N PRO A 108 -4.04 -18.95 0.12
CA PRO A 108 -4.10 -17.50 -0.05
C PRO A 108 -4.34 -16.77 1.28
N LEU A 109 -3.55 -15.72 1.54
CA LEU A 109 -3.72 -14.89 2.73
C LEU A 109 -5.11 -14.22 2.73
N PHE A 110 -5.53 -13.72 1.57
CA PHE A 110 -6.82 -13.07 1.36
C PHE A 110 -7.71 -13.91 0.45
N VAL A 111 -8.84 -14.36 0.98
CA VAL A 111 -9.81 -15.19 0.26
C VAL A 111 -11.16 -14.48 0.09
N SER A 112 -11.88 -14.91 -0.93
CA SER A 112 -13.28 -14.55 -1.17
C SER A 112 -14.20 -15.44 -0.33
N ARG A 113 -15.51 -15.22 -0.41
CA ARG A 113 -16.52 -16.05 0.30
C ARG A 113 -16.52 -17.53 -0.12
N ASN A 114 -15.97 -17.84 -1.30
CA ASN A 114 -15.82 -19.21 -1.79
C ASN A 114 -14.47 -19.86 -1.41
N SER A 115 -13.74 -19.30 -0.44
CA SER A 115 -12.42 -19.75 0.01
C SER A 115 -11.30 -19.74 -1.04
N ALA A 116 -11.55 -19.24 -2.25
CA ALA A 116 -10.52 -19.00 -3.26
C ALA A 116 -9.85 -17.63 -3.05
N ARG A 117 -8.66 -17.44 -3.62
CA ARG A 117 -7.97 -16.14 -3.62
C ARG A 117 -8.90 -15.04 -4.14
N ILE A 118 -9.07 -13.97 -3.36
CA ILE A 118 -9.96 -12.87 -3.76
C ILE A 118 -9.45 -12.19 -5.02
N SER A 119 -10.36 -11.83 -5.93
CA SER A 119 -9.97 -11.23 -7.21
C SER A 119 -9.65 -9.73 -7.07
N PRO A 120 -8.73 -9.18 -7.87
CA PRO A 120 -8.46 -7.74 -7.89
C PRO A 120 -9.70 -6.91 -8.22
N ARG A 121 -10.57 -7.39 -9.12
CA ARG A 121 -11.81 -6.71 -9.51
C ARG A 121 -12.76 -6.58 -8.32
N GLN A 122 -12.90 -7.64 -7.53
CA GLN A 122 -13.70 -7.60 -6.31
C GLN A 122 -13.14 -6.59 -5.31
N VAL A 123 -11.85 -6.64 -5.05
CA VAL A 123 -11.21 -5.70 -4.10
C VAL A 123 -11.30 -4.25 -4.57
N GLN A 124 -11.22 -3.97 -5.88
CA GLN A 124 -11.43 -2.62 -6.42
C GLN A 124 -12.85 -2.10 -6.18
N ARG A 125 -13.86 -2.96 -6.42
CA ARG A 125 -15.26 -2.62 -6.16
C ARG A 125 -15.48 -2.37 -4.66
N ASP A 126 -15.03 -3.32 -3.83
CA ASP A 126 -15.18 -3.23 -2.37
C ASP A 126 -14.45 -1.98 -1.84
N PHE A 127 -13.28 -1.63 -2.40
CA PHE A 127 -12.55 -0.41 -2.03
C PHE A 127 -13.35 0.86 -2.29
N LYS A 128 -13.96 1.00 -3.47
CA LYS A 128 -14.78 2.19 -3.79
C LYS A 128 -15.96 2.34 -2.83
N MET A 129 -16.58 1.24 -2.43
CA MET A 129 -17.63 1.24 -1.42
C MET A 129 -17.10 1.76 -0.08
N TRP A 130 -15.98 1.24 0.41
CA TRP A 130 -15.39 1.68 1.68
C TRP A 130 -14.91 3.14 1.68
N VAL A 131 -14.37 3.62 0.56
CA VAL A 131 -14.00 5.03 0.39
C VAL A 131 -15.24 5.93 0.53
N LYS A 132 -16.33 5.57 -0.14
CA LYS A 132 -17.60 6.31 -0.05
C LYS A 132 -18.17 6.29 1.37
N GLU A 133 -18.17 5.13 2.02
CA GLU A 133 -18.63 5.01 3.42
C GLU A 133 -17.76 5.82 4.39
N SER A 134 -16.51 6.09 4.03
CA SER A 134 -15.60 6.93 4.82
C SER A 134 -15.78 8.43 4.63
N GLY A 135 -16.81 8.84 3.87
CA GLY A 135 -17.08 10.25 3.57
C GLY A 135 -16.01 10.90 2.70
N ILE A 136 -15.21 10.10 1.99
CA ILE A 136 -14.19 10.61 1.08
C ILE A 136 -14.85 10.85 -0.29
N GLU A 137 -14.93 12.11 -0.69
CA GLU A 137 -15.62 12.53 -1.92
C GLU A 137 -14.81 12.23 -3.19
N THR A 138 -13.49 12.13 -3.06
CA THR A 138 -12.60 11.85 -4.18
C THR A 138 -12.78 10.40 -4.66
N ASP A 139 -13.00 10.20 -5.96
CA ASP A 139 -12.99 8.85 -6.55
C ASP A 139 -11.57 8.26 -6.50
N LEU A 140 -11.33 7.42 -5.49
CA LEU A 140 -10.08 6.72 -5.27
C LEU A 140 -10.15 5.27 -5.75
N THR A 141 -9.00 4.74 -6.17
CA THR A 141 -8.80 3.31 -6.42
C THR A 141 -7.74 2.78 -5.46
N PRO A 142 -7.56 1.45 -5.32
CA PRO A 142 -6.53 0.89 -4.44
C PRO A 142 -5.10 1.38 -4.74
N HIS A 143 -4.84 1.97 -5.91
CA HIS A 143 -3.56 2.60 -6.20
C HIS A 143 -3.30 3.86 -5.36
N ALA A 144 -4.37 4.54 -4.92
CA ALA A 144 -4.30 5.71 -4.04
C ALA A 144 -3.60 5.37 -2.71
N LEU A 145 -3.82 4.18 -2.14
CA LEU A 145 -3.12 3.75 -0.93
C LEU A 145 -1.60 3.73 -1.13
N ARG A 146 -1.14 3.25 -2.30
CA ARG A 146 0.27 3.25 -2.64
C ARG A 146 0.81 4.66 -2.85
N HIS A 147 0.02 5.56 -3.44
CA HIS A 147 0.38 6.97 -3.54
C HIS A 147 0.52 7.61 -2.16
N THR A 148 -0.43 7.35 -1.24
CA THR A 148 -0.34 7.80 0.16
C THR A 148 0.98 7.36 0.81
N VAL A 149 1.40 6.09 0.62
CA VAL A 149 2.72 5.63 1.12
C VAL A 149 3.87 6.40 0.48
N GLY A 150 3.84 6.61 -0.84
CA GLY A 150 4.88 7.34 -1.56
C GLY A 150 5.02 8.79 -1.09
N THR A 151 3.90 9.50 -0.99
CA THR A 151 3.83 10.88 -0.51
C THR A 151 4.32 10.98 0.93
N ARG A 152 3.85 10.11 1.82
CA ARG A 152 4.28 10.09 3.22
C ARG A 152 5.78 9.84 3.37
N LEU A 153 6.33 8.84 2.66
CA LEU A 153 7.75 8.55 2.71
C LEU A 153 8.60 9.68 2.12
N LEU A 154 8.16 10.33 1.04
CA LEU A 154 8.94 11.44 0.50
C LEU A 154 8.91 12.64 1.44
N LYS A 155 7.74 12.97 2.01
CA LYS A 155 7.61 14.08 2.96
C LYS A 155 8.52 13.89 4.17
N GLU A 156 8.57 12.67 4.71
CA GLU A 156 9.38 12.34 5.89
C GLU A 156 10.88 12.32 5.59
N PHE A 157 11.30 11.63 4.53
CA PHE A 157 12.73 11.35 4.29
C PHE A 157 13.39 12.30 3.30
N LYS A 158 12.62 13.14 2.59
CA LYS A 158 13.07 14.01 1.49
C LYS A 158 13.99 13.27 0.49
N ASN A 159 13.77 11.96 0.28
CA ASN A 159 14.65 11.08 -0.51
C ASN A 159 13.87 10.22 -1.52
N ALA A 160 13.78 10.70 -2.76
CA ALA A 160 13.07 9.99 -3.84
C ALA A 160 13.66 8.60 -4.17
N LYS A 161 14.98 8.39 -3.98
CA LYS A 161 15.63 7.09 -4.23
C LYS A 161 15.20 6.04 -3.19
N LEU A 162 15.04 6.45 -1.93
CA LEU A 162 14.47 5.60 -0.89
C LEU A 162 13.05 5.20 -1.26
N VAL A 163 12.19 6.16 -1.60
CA VAL A 163 10.79 5.91 -1.99
C VAL A 163 10.71 4.97 -3.20
N GLN A 164 11.53 5.21 -4.22
CA GLN A 164 11.58 4.37 -5.42
C GLN A 164 11.94 2.91 -5.08
N ARG A 165 12.96 2.70 -4.23
CA ARG A 165 13.38 1.36 -3.80
C ARG A 165 12.33 0.68 -2.92
N TYR A 166 11.73 1.41 -1.99
CA TYR A 166 10.69 0.90 -1.09
C TYR A 166 9.46 0.43 -1.85
N LEU A 167 8.95 1.29 -2.75
CA LEU A 167 7.79 0.97 -3.56
C LEU A 167 8.12 -0.03 -4.69
N GLY A 168 9.38 -0.08 -5.14
CA GLY A 168 9.83 -0.88 -6.28
C GLY A 168 9.33 -0.34 -7.62
N HIS A 169 9.34 0.99 -7.79
CA HIS A 169 9.09 1.59 -9.11
C HIS A 169 10.18 1.16 -10.09
N SER A 170 9.81 0.87 -11.34
CA SER A 170 10.77 0.61 -12.43
C SER A 170 11.47 1.90 -12.87
N ASP A 171 10.82 3.04 -12.65
CA ASP A 171 11.31 4.36 -13.01
C ASP A 171 11.28 5.33 -11.83
N VAL A 172 12.37 6.08 -11.66
CA VAL A 172 12.47 7.20 -10.71
C VAL A 172 11.51 8.31 -11.15
N ALA A 173 11.28 8.50 -12.45
CA ALA A 173 10.40 9.54 -12.97
C ALA A 173 8.95 9.36 -12.50
N THR A 174 8.47 8.14 -12.25
CA THR A 174 7.19 7.89 -11.56
C THR A 174 7.23 8.47 -10.14
N THR A 175 8.35 8.38 -9.46
CA THR A 175 8.49 8.94 -8.10
C THR A 175 8.64 10.46 -8.15
N LEU A 176 9.40 11.01 -9.09
CA LEU A 176 9.60 12.45 -9.19
C LEU A 176 8.35 13.19 -9.72
N ARG A 177 7.70 12.64 -10.75
CA ARG A 177 6.47 13.20 -11.37
C ARG A 177 5.29 13.27 -10.40
N TYR A 178 5.28 12.42 -9.37
CA TYR A 178 4.17 12.29 -8.43
C TYR A 178 4.49 12.75 -7.02
N TYR A 179 5.70 13.16 -6.68
CA TYR A 179 5.97 13.47 -5.27
C TYR A 179 6.84 14.73 -5.10
N VAL A 180 7.45 15.25 -6.17
CA VAL A 180 8.25 16.49 -6.12
C VAL A 180 7.41 17.66 -6.59
N ASP A 181 6.30 17.92 -5.90
CA ASP A 181 5.90 19.31 -5.79
C ASP A 181 6.81 19.87 -4.69
N VAL A 182 7.79 20.68 -5.10
CA VAL A 182 8.53 21.51 -4.15
C VAL A 182 7.48 22.44 -3.57
N PHE A 183 7.13 22.26 -2.29
CA PHE A 183 6.17 23.14 -1.65
C PHE A 183 6.80 24.55 -1.62
N PRO A 184 6.07 25.65 -1.90
CA PRO A 184 6.62 27.00 -1.84
C PRO A 184 7.37 27.30 -0.54
N GLU A 185 6.90 26.70 0.57
CA GLU A 185 7.52 26.75 1.89
C GLU A 185 8.92 26.12 1.92
N ASP A 186 9.16 25.04 1.14
CA ASP A 186 10.49 24.43 1.02
C ASP A 186 11.48 25.36 0.27
N LEU A 187 10.99 26.27 -0.60
CA LEU A 187 11.84 27.21 -1.33
C LEU A 187 12.27 28.39 -0.46
N GLU A 188 11.35 28.92 0.34
CA GLU A 188 11.63 30.02 1.27
C GLU A 188 12.59 29.55 2.37
N GLU A 189 12.35 28.37 2.94
CA GLU A 189 13.22 27.76 3.95
C GLU A 189 14.62 27.44 3.38
N ALA A 190 14.71 27.01 2.12
CA ALA A 190 15.98 26.82 1.43
C ALA A 190 16.71 28.14 1.16
N ALA A 191 16.00 29.19 0.78
CA ALA A 191 16.57 30.52 0.56
C ALA A 191 17.11 31.11 1.87
N GLU A 192 16.35 31.00 2.97
CA GLU A 192 16.81 31.42 4.30
C GLU A 192 18.04 30.64 4.76
N MET A 193 18.08 29.33 4.53
CA MET A 193 19.24 28.50 4.87
C MET A 193 20.50 28.93 4.10
N LEU A 194 20.36 29.26 2.81
CA LEU A 194 21.47 29.74 1.99
C LEU A 194 21.91 31.16 2.35
N ALA A 195 20.98 32.00 2.82
CA ALA A 195 21.25 33.38 3.24
C ALA A 195 21.95 33.49 4.61
N LYS A 196 21.90 32.44 5.44
CA LYS A 196 22.59 32.37 6.75
C LYS A 196 24.10 32.08 6.64
N ARG A 197 24.73 32.44 5.52
CA ARG A 197 26.20 32.34 5.34
C ARG A 197 26.90 33.62 5.75
#